data_AF-L8JHD5-F1
#
_entry.id   AF-L8JHD5-F1
#
_cell.length_a   1.000
_cell.length_b   1.000
_cell.length_c   1.000
_cell.angle_alpha   90.00
_cell.angle_beta   90.00
_cell.angle_gamma   90.00
#
_symmetry.space_group_name_H-M   'P 1'
#
loop_
_entity.id
_entity.type
_entity.pdbx_description
1 polymer ?
#
loop_
_entity_poly.entity_id
_entity_poly.type
_entity_poly.pdbx_seq_one_letter_code
_entity_poly.pdbx_strand_id
1 'polypeptide(L)'
;MNPASYCYNTNSKFRTDHFIIGSKGSVSDAKMQEIARVAQNTFENDLAKFSWDAWSDLGVSYSKPLEVCVIASEGANGAGNELGFVIGPDRSGSNLDKLVQHELKHTYQARFIGPTGLNDAHVWFAEAVATFLSTNETVNAASLNAFISQTGMTPTQVTHDGLQEGVMMRLSDKSTEYGAYNMALRYLQTQGASVQDFWEVFKTMKLIEKSCKTDHQKAIDNHEMVNPIDEKSTSCTGNANVYSTGATQWNGVIISGSIEDHIVGKSEPGKSKFHAAFDYVMNAHSVTYDGIDDVAAFRSTVMNGM
;
A
#
# COMPACT_ATOMS: atom_id res chain seq x y z
N MET A 1 8.65 1.08 13.62
CA MET A 1 9.77 1.17 12.65
C MET A 1 11.04 1.70 13.32
N ASN A 2 12.19 1.10 13.04
CA ASN A 2 13.48 1.44 13.66
C ASN A 2 14.09 2.69 12.97
N PRO A 3 14.61 3.71 13.69
CA PRO A 3 15.30 4.88 13.11
C PRO A 3 16.51 4.56 12.20
N ALA A 4 16.88 3.29 12.06
CA ALA A 4 17.92 2.79 11.17
C ALA A 4 17.57 2.78 9.67
N SER A 5 16.36 3.14 9.23
CA SER A 5 15.95 3.01 7.82
C SER A 5 16.30 4.19 6.89
N TYR A 6 16.68 5.36 7.40
CA TYR A 6 16.78 6.58 6.59
C TYR A 6 18.19 7.16 6.51
N CYS A 7 18.57 7.72 5.36
CA CYS A 7 19.90 8.26 5.07
C CYS A 7 19.96 9.81 5.18
N TYR A 8 18.91 10.44 5.72
CA TYR A 8 18.69 11.90 5.65
C TYR A 8 19.79 12.73 6.31
N ASN A 9 20.61 12.11 7.16
CA ASN A 9 21.73 12.75 7.87
C ASN A 9 23.12 12.27 7.39
N THR A 10 23.22 11.61 6.24
CA THR A 10 24.50 11.15 5.68
C THR A 10 25.24 12.27 4.93
N ASN A 11 26.58 12.23 4.96
CA ASN A 11 27.44 13.23 4.30
C ASN A 11 27.72 12.91 2.82
N SER A 12 27.49 11.67 2.36
CA SER A 12 27.61 11.28 0.96
C SER A 12 26.21 11.17 0.37
N LYS A 13 25.83 12.17 -0.42
CA LYS A 13 24.51 12.25 -1.05
C LYS A 13 24.62 12.59 -2.53
N PHE A 14 24.02 11.78 -3.38
CA PHE A 14 23.64 12.21 -4.71
C PHE A 14 22.28 12.91 -4.63
N ARG A 15 22.06 13.86 -5.52
CA ARG A 15 20.79 14.55 -5.63
C ARG A 15 20.37 14.57 -7.08
N THR A 16 19.11 14.27 -7.30
CA THR A 16 18.42 14.42 -8.58
C THR A 16 17.31 15.45 -8.43
N ASP A 17 16.47 15.62 -9.44
CA ASP A 17 15.36 16.57 -9.39
C ASP A 17 14.34 16.21 -8.30
N HIS A 18 14.07 14.91 -8.13
CA HIS A 18 13.04 14.42 -7.22
C HIS A 18 13.60 13.65 -6.01
N PHE A 19 14.88 13.25 -6.02
CA PHE A 19 15.45 12.39 -4.97
C PHE A 19 16.72 12.94 -4.32
N ILE A 20 16.88 12.61 -3.04
CA ILE A 20 18.18 12.54 -2.35
C ILE A 20 18.53 11.06 -2.20
N ILE A 21 19.74 10.69 -2.58
CA ILE A 21 20.23 9.31 -2.50
C ILE A 21 21.40 9.27 -1.53
N GLY A 22 21.26 8.52 -0.45
CA GLY A 22 22.31 8.30 0.54
C GLY A 22 22.59 6.81 0.75
N SER A 23 23.66 6.46 1.46
CA SER A 23 24.00 5.08 1.79
C SER A 23 24.30 4.83 3.26
N LYS A 24 24.12 3.58 3.67
CA LYS A 24 24.62 3.04 4.95
C LYS A 24 25.45 1.78 4.69
N GLY A 25 26.62 1.74 5.31
CA GLY A 25 27.63 0.71 5.03
C GLY A 25 28.46 1.03 3.78
N SER A 26 29.26 0.06 3.33
CA SER A 26 30.14 0.23 2.18
C SER A 26 29.35 -0.02 0.89
N VAL A 27 29.00 1.06 0.18
CA VAL A 27 28.36 1.03 -1.14
C VAL A 27 29.16 1.92 -2.06
N SER A 28 29.48 1.45 -3.28
CA SER A 28 30.25 2.24 -4.22
C SER A 28 29.44 3.40 -4.81
N ASP A 29 30.12 4.51 -5.12
CA ASP A 29 29.52 5.67 -5.79
C ASP A 29 28.87 5.27 -7.13
N ALA A 30 29.49 4.34 -7.87
CA ALA A 30 28.94 3.83 -9.12
C ALA A 30 27.58 3.13 -8.92
N LYS A 31 27.44 2.33 -7.86
CA LYS A 31 26.17 1.67 -7.51
C LYS A 31 25.13 2.69 -7.06
N MET A 32 25.53 3.69 -6.27
CA MET A 32 24.66 4.79 -5.85
C MET A 32 24.13 5.58 -7.05
N GLN A 33 24.98 5.87 -8.04
CA GLN A 33 24.60 6.54 -9.28
C GLN A 33 23.68 5.69 -10.16
N GLU A 34 23.93 4.37 -10.23
CA GLU A 34 23.04 3.43 -10.93
C GLU A 34 21.63 3.49 -10.33
N ILE A 35 21.51 3.37 -9.01
CA ILE A 35 20.23 3.41 -8.30
C ILE A 35 19.54 4.78 -8.47
N ALA A 36 20.29 5.88 -8.33
CA ALA A 36 19.76 7.23 -8.52
C ALA A 36 19.16 7.41 -9.92
N ARG A 37 19.86 6.95 -10.97
CA ARG A 37 19.38 7.00 -12.36
C ARG A 37 18.10 6.18 -12.53
N VAL A 38 18.06 4.95 -12.02
CA VAL A 38 16.90 4.06 -12.15
C VAL A 38 15.70 4.65 -11.43
N ALA A 39 15.87 5.16 -10.21
CA ALA A 39 14.82 5.79 -9.42
C ALA A 39 14.24 7.03 -10.11
N GLN A 40 15.12 7.94 -10.55
CA GLN A 40 14.73 9.18 -11.22
C GLN A 40 13.97 8.91 -12.53
N ASN A 41 14.49 8.02 -13.37
CA ASN A 41 13.85 7.68 -14.65
C ASN A 41 12.51 6.96 -14.44
N THR A 42 12.45 6.05 -13.46
CA THR A 42 11.19 5.34 -13.15
C THR A 42 10.13 6.33 -12.69
N PHE A 43 10.49 7.24 -11.78
CA PHE A 43 9.59 8.25 -11.26
C PHE A 43 9.02 9.15 -12.37
N GLU A 44 9.88 9.67 -13.26
CA GLU A 44 9.44 10.52 -14.38
C GLU A 44 8.53 9.76 -15.36
N ASN A 45 8.87 8.50 -15.67
CA ASN A 45 8.04 7.67 -16.52
C ASN A 45 6.67 7.40 -15.90
N ASP A 46 6.60 7.19 -14.59
CA ASP A 46 5.34 6.98 -13.88
C ASP A 46 4.49 8.25 -13.83
N LEU A 47 5.09 9.42 -13.56
CA LEU A 47 4.40 10.71 -13.62
C LEU A 47 3.75 10.91 -14.99
N ALA A 48 4.49 10.67 -16.07
CA ALA A 48 3.96 10.76 -17.42
C ALA A 48 2.86 9.71 -17.68
N LYS A 49 3.12 8.45 -17.34
CA LYS A 49 2.20 7.32 -17.58
C LYS A 49 0.87 7.49 -16.85
N PHE A 50 0.90 7.98 -15.61
CA PHE A 50 -0.29 8.17 -14.79
C PHE A 50 -0.86 9.59 -14.87
N SER A 51 -0.22 10.47 -15.64
CA SER A 51 -0.58 11.89 -15.77
C SER A 51 -0.64 12.60 -14.41
N TRP A 52 0.39 12.39 -13.59
CA TRP A 52 0.54 13.02 -12.28
C TRP A 52 1.58 14.12 -12.31
N ASP A 53 1.39 15.10 -11.43
CA ASP A 53 2.37 16.12 -11.11
C ASP A 53 3.08 15.78 -9.81
N ALA A 54 4.42 15.87 -9.83
CA ALA A 54 5.25 15.52 -8.68
C ALA A 54 4.86 16.32 -7.42
N TRP A 55 4.52 17.60 -7.59
CA TRP A 55 4.25 18.49 -6.48
C TRP A 55 2.80 18.38 -6.00
N SER A 56 1.80 18.49 -6.88
CA SER A 56 0.40 18.50 -6.45
C SER A 56 -0.14 17.12 -6.09
N ASP A 57 0.26 16.06 -6.79
CA ASP A 57 -0.24 14.72 -6.52
C ASP A 57 0.56 13.99 -5.43
N LEU A 58 1.89 14.14 -5.44
CA LEU A 58 2.79 13.39 -4.54
C LEU A 58 3.45 14.25 -3.46
N GLY A 59 3.32 15.58 -3.51
CA GLY A 59 3.96 16.47 -2.53
C GLY A 59 5.49 16.44 -2.59
N VAL A 60 6.05 16.13 -3.76
CA VAL A 60 7.49 16.06 -4.03
C VAL A 60 7.92 17.37 -4.68
N SER A 61 8.94 18.00 -4.11
CA SER A 61 9.49 19.25 -4.63
C SER A 61 10.97 19.32 -4.33
N TYR A 62 11.65 20.32 -4.87
CA TYR A 62 13.06 20.52 -4.55
C TYR A 62 13.30 20.73 -3.04
N SER A 63 12.42 21.40 -2.29
CA SER A 63 12.58 21.55 -0.84
C SER A 63 12.17 20.30 -0.04
N LYS A 64 11.40 19.39 -0.65
CA LYS A 64 10.91 18.14 -0.06
C LYS A 64 11.06 16.98 -1.05
N PRO A 65 12.29 16.58 -1.39
CA PRO A 65 12.53 15.46 -2.29
C PRO A 65 12.20 14.13 -1.59
N LEU A 66 12.02 13.07 -2.38
CA LEU A 66 12.00 11.70 -1.88
C LEU A 66 13.41 11.25 -1.50
N GLU A 67 13.52 10.25 -0.64
CA GLU A 67 14.79 9.66 -0.24
C GLU A 67 14.96 8.24 -0.80
N VAL A 68 16.14 7.95 -1.36
CA VAL A 68 16.60 6.58 -1.59
C VAL A 68 17.75 6.29 -0.64
N CYS A 69 17.55 5.36 0.29
CA CYS A 69 18.59 4.95 1.23
C CYS A 69 19.14 3.58 0.83
N VAL A 70 20.37 3.54 0.33
CA VAL A 70 21.03 2.29 -0.09
C VAL A 70 21.74 1.67 1.11
N ILE A 71 21.19 0.58 1.64
CA ILE A 71 21.68 -0.04 2.88
C ILE A 71 22.34 -1.37 2.52
N ALA A 72 23.64 -1.49 2.78
CA ALA A 72 24.40 -2.69 2.43
C ALA A 72 23.85 -3.99 3.07
N SER A 73 23.28 -3.91 4.28
CA SER A 73 22.71 -5.07 4.98
C SER A 73 21.38 -5.57 4.41
N GLU A 74 20.72 -4.79 3.55
CA GLU A 74 19.46 -5.21 2.90
C GLU A 74 19.70 -6.19 1.74
N GLY A 75 20.94 -6.31 1.27
CA GLY A 75 21.34 -7.25 0.22
C GLY A 75 20.55 -7.06 -1.07
N ALA A 76 19.62 -7.97 -1.36
CA ALA A 76 18.77 -7.94 -2.55
C ALA A 76 17.32 -7.49 -2.28
N ASN A 77 17.03 -6.93 -1.11
CA ASN A 77 15.68 -6.53 -0.68
C ASN A 77 15.47 -5.01 -0.74
N GLY A 78 14.22 -4.58 -0.56
CA GLY A 78 13.83 -3.18 -0.48
C GLY A 78 12.61 -3.00 0.43
N ALA A 79 12.30 -1.74 0.74
CA ALA A 79 11.07 -1.35 1.43
C ALA A 79 10.72 0.12 1.16
N GLY A 80 9.54 0.38 0.60
CA GLY A 80 8.99 1.72 0.36
C GLY A 80 8.13 2.28 1.50
N ASN A 81 8.12 3.61 1.64
CA ASN A 81 7.28 4.37 2.57
C ASN A 81 7.01 5.80 2.04
N GLU A 82 6.33 6.64 2.82
CA GLU A 82 5.97 8.00 2.38
C GLU A 82 7.19 8.90 2.10
N LEU A 83 8.34 8.70 2.75
CA LEU A 83 9.51 9.55 2.53
C LEU A 83 10.33 9.12 1.31
N GLY A 84 10.11 7.90 0.80
CA GLY A 84 10.88 7.30 -0.28
C GLY A 84 11.03 5.81 -0.05
N PHE A 85 12.22 5.25 -0.27
CA PHE A 85 12.43 3.82 -0.09
C PHE A 85 13.87 3.46 0.30
N VAL A 86 13.99 2.29 0.91
CA VAL A 86 15.25 1.62 1.21
C VAL A 86 15.49 0.55 0.15
N ILE A 87 16.75 0.34 -0.22
CA ILE A 87 17.13 -0.72 -1.16
C ILE A 87 18.52 -1.28 -0.85
N GLY A 88 18.69 -2.59 -1.02
CA GLY A 88 19.98 -3.25 -0.96
C GLY A 88 20.76 -3.17 -2.29
N PRO A 89 22.10 -3.20 -2.25
CA PRO A 89 22.93 -2.96 -3.43
C PRO A 89 23.15 -4.20 -4.32
N ASP A 90 22.70 -5.39 -3.93
CA ASP A 90 23.11 -6.66 -4.57
C ASP A 90 22.44 -6.90 -5.93
N ARG A 91 21.34 -6.20 -6.24
CA ARG A 91 20.68 -6.28 -7.55
C ARG A 91 21.34 -5.37 -8.58
N SER A 92 21.26 -5.77 -9.85
CA SER A 92 21.75 -4.99 -11.01
C SER A 92 20.88 -5.22 -12.24
N GLY A 93 21.00 -4.32 -13.22
CA GLY A 93 20.27 -4.39 -14.49
C GLY A 93 18.76 -4.50 -14.28
N SER A 94 18.09 -5.35 -15.06
CA SER A 94 16.63 -5.50 -15.01
C SER A 94 16.07 -5.93 -13.64
N ASN A 95 16.87 -6.63 -12.81
CA ASN A 95 16.45 -7.02 -11.47
C ASN A 95 16.45 -5.84 -10.50
N LEU A 96 17.37 -4.89 -10.68
CA LEU A 96 17.37 -3.64 -9.94
C LEU A 96 16.21 -2.75 -10.41
N ASP A 97 16.02 -2.63 -11.72
CA ASP A 97 14.93 -1.82 -12.31
C ASP A 97 13.56 -2.26 -11.76
N LYS A 98 13.31 -3.57 -11.72
CA LYS A 98 12.09 -4.15 -11.15
C LYS A 98 11.92 -3.86 -9.67
N LEU A 99 12.99 -4.00 -8.89
CA LEU A 99 12.94 -3.74 -7.44
C LEU A 99 12.65 -2.26 -7.17
N VAL A 100 13.36 -1.35 -7.84
CA VAL A 100 13.10 0.09 -7.71
C VAL A 100 11.68 0.45 -8.14
N GLN A 101 11.18 -0.13 -9.23
CA GLN A 101 9.79 0.07 -9.66
C GLN A 101 8.79 -0.38 -8.60
N HIS A 102 9.02 -1.54 -7.99
CA HIS A 102 8.16 -2.11 -6.96
C HIS A 102 8.16 -1.22 -5.71
N GLU A 103 9.33 -0.91 -5.14
CA GLU A 103 9.42 -0.09 -3.92
C GLU A 103 8.88 1.32 -4.11
N LEU A 104 9.07 1.90 -5.30
CA LEU A 104 8.54 3.22 -5.60
C LEU A 104 7.00 3.22 -5.65
N LYS A 105 6.35 2.10 -5.98
CA LYS A 105 4.87 2.02 -5.89
C LYS A 105 4.42 2.05 -4.45
N HIS A 106 5.14 1.39 -3.54
CA HIS A 106 4.86 1.50 -2.11
C HIS A 106 5.04 2.93 -1.60
N THR A 107 6.04 3.67 -2.11
CA THR A 107 6.15 5.11 -1.86
C THR A 107 4.91 5.89 -2.32
N TYR A 108 4.41 5.62 -3.53
CA TYR A 108 3.20 6.27 -4.05
C TYR A 108 1.96 5.93 -3.22
N GLN A 109 1.77 4.67 -2.88
CA GLN A 109 0.69 4.20 -2.03
C GLN A 109 0.71 4.95 -0.69
N ALA A 110 1.86 4.97 -0.01
CA ALA A 110 2.01 5.70 1.24
C ALA A 110 1.70 7.20 1.10
N ARG A 111 2.13 7.84 0.00
CA ARG A 111 1.82 9.27 -0.28
C ARG A 111 0.34 9.53 -0.54
N PHE A 112 -0.32 8.66 -1.30
CA PHE A 112 -1.73 8.83 -1.64
C PHE A 112 -2.64 8.58 -0.47
N ILE A 113 -2.30 7.65 0.41
CA ILE A 113 -3.14 7.35 1.56
C ILE A 113 -2.83 8.32 2.72
N GLY A 114 -1.59 8.79 2.81
CA GLY A 114 -1.10 9.62 3.90
C GLY A 114 -0.48 8.78 5.03
N PRO A 115 -0.02 9.44 6.12
CA PRO A 115 0.84 8.84 7.14
C PRO A 115 0.21 7.67 7.91
N THR A 116 -1.08 7.40 7.71
CA THR A 116 -1.92 6.48 8.47
C THR A 116 -2.39 5.29 7.60
N GLY A 117 -1.67 5.06 6.50
CA GLY A 117 -2.32 4.66 5.25
C GLY A 117 -2.55 3.17 5.02
N LEU A 118 -1.64 2.32 5.45
CA LEU A 118 -1.82 0.87 5.43
C LEU A 118 -1.18 0.35 6.70
N ASN A 119 -1.98 0.21 7.75
CA ASN A 119 -1.66 -0.76 8.77
C ASN A 119 -1.75 -2.16 8.12
N ASP A 120 -1.08 -3.15 8.67
CA ASP A 120 -0.81 -4.48 8.07
C ASP A 120 -2.05 -5.27 7.54
N ALA A 121 -3.27 -4.75 7.74
CA ALA A 121 -4.54 -5.37 7.38
C ALA A 121 -4.83 -5.47 5.86
N HIS A 122 -4.15 -4.72 4.99
CA HIS A 122 -4.47 -4.67 3.54
C HIS A 122 -3.24 -4.79 2.63
N VAL A 123 -2.19 -5.45 3.14
CA VAL A 123 -0.91 -5.60 2.44
C VAL A 123 -1.07 -6.31 1.10
N TRP A 124 -1.96 -7.31 0.97
CA TRP A 124 -2.15 -7.99 -0.32
C TRP A 124 -2.44 -7.02 -1.48
N PHE A 125 -3.27 -5.99 -1.28
CA PHE A 125 -3.67 -5.08 -2.35
C PHE A 125 -2.52 -4.14 -2.71
N ALA A 126 -1.80 -3.67 -1.69
CA ALA A 126 -0.60 -2.87 -1.86
C ALA A 126 0.49 -3.64 -2.64
N GLU A 127 0.77 -4.87 -2.23
CA GLU A 127 1.71 -5.79 -2.89
C GLU A 127 1.24 -6.19 -4.29
N ALA A 128 -0.07 -6.43 -4.49
CA ALA A 128 -0.65 -6.73 -5.79
C ALA A 128 -0.41 -5.58 -6.76
N VAL A 129 -0.71 -4.34 -6.35
CA VAL A 129 -0.56 -3.15 -7.20
C VAL A 129 0.91 -2.90 -7.49
N ALA A 130 1.79 -3.02 -6.48
CA ALA A 130 3.23 -2.86 -6.66
C ALA A 130 3.78 -3.90 -7.65
N THR A 131 3.41 -5.17 -7.49
CA THR A 131 3.82 -6.29 -8.36
C THR A 131 3.27 -6.14 -9.77
N PHE A 132 1.97 -5.90 -9.91
CA PHE A 132 1.31 -5.73 -11.21
C PHE A 132 1.96 -4.63 -12.05
N LEU A 133 2.31 -3.51 -11.41
CA LEU A 133 2.87 -2.33 -12.07
C LEU A 133 4.39 -2.34 -12.23
N SER A 134 5.10 -3.33 -11.67
CA SER A 134 6.57 -3.45 -11.76
C SER A 134 7.01 -4.68 -12.54
N THR A 135 6.66 -5.88 -12.09
CA THR A 135 7.09 -7.14 -12.69
C THR A 135 6.01 -7.77 -13.55
N ASN A 136 4.75 -7.47 -13.25
CA ASN A 136 3.58 -8.14 -13.78
C ASN A 136 3.64 -9.67 -13.63
N GLU A 137 4.28 -10.13 -12.55
CA GLU A 137 4.49 -11.55 -12.26
C GLU A 137 3.17 -12.27 -11.98
N THR A 138 3.02 -13.49 -12.50
CA THR A 138 1.80 -14.30 -12.34
C THR A 138 2.14 -15.72 -11.95
N VAL A 139 1.28 -16.34 -11.15
CA VAL A 139 1.31 -17.79 -10.91
C VAL A 139 0.44 -18.54 -11.92
N ASN A 140 0.85 -19.75 -12.29
CA ASN A 140 0.01 -20.64 -13.10
C ASN A 140 -1.11 -21.27 -12.25
N ALA A 141 -2.05 -21.97 -12.90
CA ALA A 141 -3.18 -22.62 -12.23
C ALA A 141 -2.77 -23.59 -11.11
N ALA A 142 -1.68 -24.35 -11.30
CA ALA A 142 -1.20 -25.29 -10.29
C ALA A 142 -0.66 -24.56 -9.05
N SER A 143 0.15 -23.52 -9.25
CA SER A 143 0.68 -22.67 -8.18
C SER A 143 -0.41 -21.90 -7.45
N LEU A 144 -1.41 -21.37 -8.17
CA LEU A 144 -2.56 -20.69 -7.56
C LEU A 144 -3.42 -21.65 -6.72
N ASN A 145 -3.66 -22.87 -7.23
CA ASN A 145 -4.35 -23.91 -6.46
C ASN A 145 -3.56 -24.32 -5.23
N ALA A 146 -2.23 -24.44 -5.35
CA ALA A 146 -1.36 -24.74 -4.22
C ALA A 146 -1.39 -23.62 -3.18
N PHE A 147 -1.37 -22.35 -3.58
CA PHE A 147 -1.55 -21.21 -2.68
C PHE A 147 -2.87 -21.33 -1.92
N ILE A 148 -3.99 -21.45 -2.62
CA ILE A 148 -5.33 -21.54 -2.01
C ILE A 148 -5.45 -22.75 -1.08
N SER A 149 -4.88 -23.90 -1.47
CA SER A 149 -4.90 -25.11 -0.65
C SER A 149 -4.07 -25.00 0.64
N GLN A 150 -2.98 -24.23 0.62
CA GLN A 150 -2.11 -24.04 1.79
C GLN A 150 -2.69 -23.00 2.77
N THR A 151 -3.21 -21.90 2.24
CA THR A 151 -3.74 -20.80 3.06
C THR A 151 -5.17 -21.06 3.52
N GLY A 152 -5.95 -21.78 2.69
CA GLY A 152 -7.39 -21.94 2.83
C GLY A 152 -8.20 -20.74 2.32
N MET A 153 -7.58 -19.83 1.56
CA MET A 153 -8.11 -18.51 1.20
C MET A 153 -7.82 -18.17 -0.28
N THR A 154 -8.68 -17.38 -0.92
CA THR A 154 -8.33 -16.70 -2.17
C THR A 154 -7.27 -15.62 -1.93
N PRO A 155 -6.56 -15.16 -2.97
CA PRO A 155 -5.64 -14.02 -2.86
C PRO A 155 -6.29 -12.73 -2.33
N THR A 156 -7.61 -12.54 -2.52
CA THR A 156 -8.37 -11.37 -2.06
C THR A 156 -8.80 -11.46 -0.59
N GLN A 157 -8.91 -12.68 -0.05
CA GLN A 157 -9.33 -12.97 1.33
C GLN A 157 -8.20 -12.84 2.37
N VAL A 158 -6.97 -12.54 1.95
CA VAL A 158 -5.79 -12.43 2.83
C VAL A 158 -5.80 -11.11 3.60
N THR A 159 -6.85 -10.86 4.40
CA THR A 159 -7.10 -9.53 5.00
C THR A 159 -7.98 -9.42 6.24
N HIS A 160 -8.48 -10.49 6.85
CA HIS A 160 -8.89 -10.28 8.24
C HIS A 160 -7.62 -10.04 9.08
N ASP A 161 -7.65 -9.05 9.97
CA ASP A 161 -6.46 -8.51 10.64
C ASP A 161 -5.51 -9.59 11.20
N GLY A 162 -4.20 -9.43 10.97
CA GLY A 162 -3.17 -10.39 11.43
C GLY A 162 -3.05 -11.67 10.60
N LEU A 163 -3.82 -11.84 9.52
CA LEU A 163 -3.75 -13.05 8.68
C LEU A 163 -2.58 -13.08 7.69
N GLN A 164 -1.95 -11.97 7.33
CA GLN A 164 -0.78 -12.02 6.43
C GLN A 164 0.36 -12.82 7.05
N GLU A 165 0.69 -12.59 8.32
CA GLU A 165 1.65 -13.43 9.04
C GLU A 165 1.22 -14.90 9.05
N GLY A 166 -0.09 -15.14 9.22
CA GLY A 166 -0.70 -16.47 9.11
C GLY A 166 -0.53 -17.12 7.73
N VAL A 167 -0.65 -16.35 6.65
CA VAL A 167 -0.41 -16.78 5.27
C VAL A 167 1.07 -17.07 5.06
N MET A 168 1.96 -16.16 5.45
CA MET A 168 3.41 -16.34 5.33
C MET A 168 3.93 -17.55 6.12
N MET A 169 3.31 -17.91 7.24
CA MET A 169 3.62 -19.13 7.99
C MET A 169 3.12 -20.41 7.31
N ARG A 170 2.02 -20.33 6.54
CA ARG A 170 1.41 -21.47 5.84
C ARG A 170 1.97 -21.72 4.45
N LEU A 171 2.56 -20.70 3.82
CA LEU A 171 3.19 -20.83 2.51
C LEU A 171 4.53 -21.57 2.62
N SER A 172 4.61 -22.71 1.94
CA SER A 172 5.87 -23.44 1.72
C SER A 172 6.82 -22.72 0.76
N ASP A 173 6.26 -21.94 -0.17
CA ASP A 173 7.00 -21.08 -1.09
C ASP A 173 6.47 -19.66 -1.04
N LYS A 174 7.20 -18.80 -0.32
CA LYS A 174 6.86 -17.38 -0.13
C LYS A 174 6.91 -16.57 -1.43
N SER A 175 7.66 -17.01 -2.45
CA SER A 175 7.75 -16.27 -3.70
C SER A 175 6.43 -16.25 -4.50
N THR A 176 5.55 -17.22 -4.25
CA THR A 176 4.27 -17.32 -4.94
C THR A 176 3.22 -16.30 -4.50
N GLU A 177 3.42 -15.65 -3.36
CA GLU A 177 2.49 -14.68 -2.77
C GLU A 177 2.21 -13.51 -3.72
N TYR A 178 3.27 -12.87 -4.24
CA TYR A 178 3.15 -11.71 -5.12
C TYR A 178 2.48 -12.07 -6.45
N GLY A 179 2.89 -13.19 -7.06
CA GLY A 179 2.27 -13.68 -8.28
C GLY A 179 0.80 -14.04 -8.07
N ALA A 180 0.42 -14.56 -6.89
CA ALA A 180 -0.97 -14.89 -6.54
C ALA A 180 -1.82 -13.64 -6.30
N TYR A 181 -1.32 -12.65 -5.55
CA TYR A 181 -2.00 -11.37 -5.35
C TYR A 181 -2.21 -10.60 -6.65
N ASN A 182 -1.24 -10.64 -7.58
CA ASN A 182 -1.41 -10.03 -8.90
C ASN A 182 -2.59 -10.64 -9.68
N MET A 183 -2.92 -11.92 -9.47
CA MET A 183 -4.08 -12.55 -10.11
C MET A 183 -5.41 -11.91 -9.67
N ALA A 184 -5.48 -11.34 -8.47
CA ALA A 184 -6.63 -10.57 -8.00
C ALA A 184 -6.83 -9.28 -8.81
N LEU A 185 -5.78 -8.52 -9.10
CA LEU A 185 -5.92 -7.33 -9.94
C LEU A 185 -6.30 -7.67 -11.37
N ARG A 186 -5.76 -8.76 -11.91
CA ARG A 186 -6.14 -9.24 -13.25
C ARG A 186 -7.61 -9.63 -13.31
N TYR A 187 -8.14 -10.27 -12.28
CA TYR A 187 -9.58 -10.50 -12.16
C TYR A 187 -10.34 -9.17 -12.24
N LEU A 188 -9.96 -8.15 -11.46
CA LEU A 188 -10.60 -6.84 -11.52
C LEU A 188 -10.53 -6.21 -12.93
N GLN A 189 -9.42 -6.38 -13.65
CA GLN A 189 -9.33 -5.92 -15.04
C GLN A 189 -10.31 -6.64 -15.97
N THR A 190 -10.57 -7.93 -15.77
CA THR A 190 -11.63 -8.63 -16.54
C THR A 190 -13.03 -8.10 -16.24
N GLN A 191 -13.23 -7.47 -15.08
CA GLN A 191 -14.48 -6.79 -14.71
C GLN A 191 -14.53 -5.33 -15.23
N GLY A 192 -13.48 -4.85 -15.90
CA GLY A 192 -13.41 -3.50 -16.48
C GLY A 192 -12.59 -2.49 -15.68
N ALA A 193 -12.03 -2.88 -14.53
CA ALA A 193 -11.20 -1.98 -13.73
C ALA A 193 -9.89 -1.60 -14.44
N SER A 194 -9.53 -0.32 -14.33
CA SER A 194 -8.32 0.28 -14.89
C SER A 194 -7.23 0.44 -13.84
N VAL A 195 -6.01 0.77 -14.28
CA VAL A 195 -4.91 1.12 -13.35
C VAL A 195 -5.27 2.36 -12.52
N GLN A 196 -6.00 3.30 -13.11
CA GLN A 196 -6.46 4.51 -12.43
C GLN A 196 -7.40 4.17 -11.28
N ASP A 197 -8.28 3.19 -11.45
CA ASP A 197 -9.19 2.74 -10.38
C ASP A 197 -8.40 2.17 -9.19
N PHE A 198 -7.33 1.40 -9.44
CA PHE A 198 -6.49 0.89 -8.35
C PHE A 198 -5.81 2.01 -7.55
N TRP A 199 -5.36 3.07 -8.22
CA TRP A 199 -4.84 4.25 -7.53
C TRP A 199 -5.93 5.05 -6.80
N GLU A 200 -7.14 5.09 -7.36
CA GLU A 200 -8.27 5.79 -6.75
C GLU A 200 -8.73 5.14 -5.45
N VAL A 201 -8.57 3.82 -5.29
CA VAL A 201 -8.82 3.15 -3.99
C VAL A 201 -7.94 3.78 -2.90
N PHE A 202 -6.64 3.92 -3.15
CA PHE A 202 -5.70 4.53 -2.19
C PHE A 202 -6.04 6.01 -1.92
N LYS A 203 -6.40 6.78 -2.95
CA LYS A 203 -6.81 8.18 -2.79
C LYS A 203 -8.12 8.31 -1.99
N THR A 204 -9.07 7.42 -2.23
CA THR A 204 -10.35 7.36 -1.52
C THR A 204 -10.15 7.04 -0.04
N MET A 205 -9.20 6.16 0.30
CA MET A 205 -8.83 5.92 1.70
C MET A 205 -8.40 7.22 2.41
N LYS A 206 -7.60 8.08 1.77
CA LYS A 206 -7.23 9.39 2.34
C LYS A 206 -8.41 10.34 2.49
N LEU A 207 -9.38 10.30 1.57
CA LEU A 207 -10.62 11.08 1.69
C LEU A 207 -11.43 10.64 2.91
N ILE A 208 -11.58 9.33 3.12
CA ILE A 208 -12.24 8.76 4.30
C ILE A 208 -11.53 9.23 5.57
N GLU A 209 -10.21 9.08 5.64
CA GLU A 209 -9.38 9.50 6.77
C GLU A 209 -9.54 11.00 7.09
N LYS A 210 -9.51 11.86 6.07
CA LYS A 210 -9.70 13.31 6.23
C LYS A 210 -11.11 13.64 6.74
N SER A 211 -12.13 12.92 6.27
CA SER A 211 -13.50 13.04 6.77
C SER A 211 -13.55 12.69 8.25
N CYS A 212 -12.98 11.54 8.64
CA CYS A 212 -12.92 11.10 10.04
C CYS A 212 -12.19 12.13 10.93
N LYS A 213 -11.05 12.69 10.50
CA LYS A 213 -10.32 13.73 11.27
C LYS A 213 -11.14 15.01 11.43
N THR A 214 -11.91 15.38 10.41
CA THR A 214 -12.79 16.55 10.47
C THR A 214 -13.91 16.35 11.49
N ASP A 215 -14.52 15.17 11.50
CA ASP A 215 -15.59 14.85 12.44
C ASP A 215 -15.06 14.73 13.88
N HIS A 216 -13.88 14.15 14.07
CA HIS A 216 -13.19 14.15 15.37
C HIS A 216 -12.94 15.57 15.89
N GLN A 217 -12.43 16.48 15.03
CA GLN A 217 -12.20 17.86 15.43
C GLN A 217 -13.50 18.58 15.82
N LYS A 218 -14.60 18.35 15.10
CA LYS A 218 -15.91 18.91 15.48
C LYS A 218 -16.36 18.42 16.86
N ALA A 219 -16.12 17.15 17.19
CA ALA A 219 -16.46 16.64 18.51
C ALA A 219 -15.61 17.31 19.61
N ILE A 220 -14.31 17.51 19.39
CA ILE A 220 -13.45 18.31 20.29
C ILE A 220 -14.03 19.73 20.44
N ASP A 221 -14.37 20.39 19.33
CA ASP A 221 -14.90 21.75 19.31
C ASP A 221 -16.25 21.85 20.05
N ASN A 222 -17.03 20.77 20.06
CA ASN A 222 -18.28 20.61 20.83
C ASN A 222 -18.07 20.23 22.31
N HIS A 223 -16.82 20.24 22.80
CA HIS A 223 -16.44 19.86 24.15
C HIS A 223 -16.73 18.39 24.51
N GLU A 224 -16.74 17.51 23.51
CA GLU A 224 -16.86 16.07 23.73
C GLU A 224 -15.54 15.49 24.27
N MET A 225 -15.63 14.55 25.21
CA MET A 225 -14.47 13.86 25.77
C MET A 225 -14.00 12.77 24.82
N VAL A 226 -13.15 13.14 23.88
CA VAL A 226 -12.59 12.24 22.85
C VAL A 226 -11.10 12.04 23.09
N ASN A 227 -10.58 10.85 22.77
CA ASN A 227 -9.14 10.61 22.87
C ASN A 227 -8.42 11.44 21.81
N PRO A 228 -7.36 12.19 22.15
CA PRO A 228 -6.58 12.93 21.16
C PRO A 228 -5.97 11.95 20.16
N ILE A 229 -6.15 12.25 18.88
CA ILE A 229 -5.63 11.44 17.79
C ILE A 229 -4.27 12.00 17.38
N ASP A 230 -3.24 11.16 17.41
CA ASP A 230 -1.94 11.51 16.83
C ASP A 230 -2.17 11.95 15.37
N GLU A 231 -1.54 13.04 14.93
CA GLU A 231 -1.62 13.51 13.55
C GLU A 231 -1.28 12.42 12.52
N LYS A 232 -0.48 11.42 12.93
CA LYS A 232 -0.10 10.22 12.17
C LYS A 232 -0.90 8.96 12.47
N SER A 233 -1.86 8.99 13.39
CA SER A 233 -2.77 7.87 13.65
C SER A 233 -4.05 7.97 12.81
N THR A 234 -4.65 6.82 12.50
CA THR A 234 -5.95 6.73 11.84
C THR A 234 -7.04 7.19 12.79
N SER A 235 -7.85 8.18 12.38
CA SER A 235 -8.88 8.74 13.26
C SER A 235 -10.25 8.07 13.19
N CYS A 236 -10.47 7.24 12.18
CA CYS A 236 -11.67 6.43 12.11
C CYS A 236 -11.56 5.40 13.25
N THR A 237 -12.54 5.39 14.15
CA THR A 237 -12.79 4.32 15.13
C THR A 237 -14.28 4.04 15.03
N GLY A 238 -14.67 2.78 14.85
CA GLY A 238 -16.04 2.36 14.58
C GLY A 238 -16.97 2.48 15.79
N ASN A 239 -16.43 2.80 16.97
CA ASN A 239 -17.23 2.98 18.16
C ASN A 239 -17.81 4.40 18.25
N ALA A 240 -19.08 4.49 17.84
CA ALA A 240 -19.99 5.61 18.04
C ALA A 240 -20.12 6.13 19.48
N ASN A 241 -19.64 5.39 20.49
CA ASN A 241 -19.76 5.77 21.90
C ASN A 241 -18.67 6.72 22.39
N VAL A 242 -17.62 6.97 21.60
CA VAL A 242 -16.60 7.99 21.94
C VAL A 242 -17.13 9.39 21.67
N TYR A 243 -18.06 9.54 20.72
CA TYR A 243 -18.71 10.79 20.38
C TYR A 243 -20.18 10.75 20.83
N SER A 244 -20.58 11.70 21.67
CA SER A 244 -21.99 12.00 21.95
C SER A 244 -22.79 12.32 20.67
N THR A 245 -22.11 12.72 19.59
CA THR A 245 -22.68 12.95 18.26
C THR A 245 -22.92 11.68 17.42
N GLY A 246 -22.44 10.51 17.87
CA GLY A 246 -22.70 9.20 17.26
C GLY A 246 -21.55 8.64 16.42
N ALA A 247 -21.86 7.66 15.56
CA ALA A 247 -20.87 6.94 14.77
C ALA A 247 -20.22 7.82 13.71
N THR A 248 -18.91 7.67 13.50
CA THR A 248 -18.24 8.22 12.31
C THR A 248 -18.77 7.53 11.07
N GLN A 249 -19.26 8.32 10.11
CA GLN A 249 -19.82 7.81 8.86
C GLN A 249 -19.08 8.39 7.66
N TRP A 250 -19.00 7.59 6.60
CA TRP A 250 -18.59 8.07 5.28
C TRP A 250 -19.55 7.49 4.24
N ASN A 251 -20.12 8.36 3.40
CA ASN A 251 -21.16 8.00 2.43
C ASN A 251 -22.31 7.16 3.03
N GLY A 252 -22.73 7.48 4.27
CA GLY A 252 -23.82 6.79 4.96
C GLY A 252 -23.47 5.41 5.54
N VAL A 253 -22.20 4.98 5.44
CA VAL A 253 -21.71 3.72 6.02
C VAL A 253 -20.91 4.03 7.28
N ILE A 254 -21.09 3.23 8.33
CA ILE A 254 -20.27 3.29 9.54
C ILE A 254 -18.87 2.78 9.20
N ILE A 255 -17.87 3.63 9.39
CA ILE A 255 -16.47 3.29 9.16
C ILE A 255 -15.83 2.83 10.46
N SER A 256 -15.32 1.61 10.47
CA SER A 256 -14.55 1.08 11.59
C SER A 256 -13.11 1.57 11.57
N GLY A 257 -12.47 1.58 12.73
CA GLY A 257 -11.08 1.98 12.82
C GLY A 257 -10.08 0.93 12.38
N SER A 258 -8.80 1.31 12.47
CA SER A 258 -7.72 0.34 12.37
C SER A 258 -7.59 -0.40 13.72
N ILE A 259 -7.34 -1.70 13.69
CA ILE A 259 -7.22 -2.54 14.90
C ILE A 259 -6.01 -2.16 15.77
N GLU A 260 -5.12 -1.27 15.29
CA GLU A 260 -3.99 -0.76 16.07
C GLU A 260 -4.36 0.28 17.12
N ASP A 261 -5.61 0.77 17.12
CA ASP A 261 -6.09 1.50 18.28
C ASP A 261 -6.26 0.52 19.44
N HIS A 262 -5.20 0.41 20.25
CA HIS A 262 -5.10 -0.38 21.47
C HIS A 262 -6.17 0.01 22.52
N ILE A 263 -6.92 1.09 22.28
CA ILE A 263 -8.04 1.56 23.09
C ILE A 263 -9.37 0.95 22.61
N VAL A 264 -9.39 0.31 21.44
CA VAL A 264 -10.59 -0.16 20.74
C VAL A 264 -10.77 -1.67 20.87
N GLY A 265 -11.99 -2.10 21.21
CA GLY A 265 -12.33 -3.52 21.33
C GLY A 265 -12.39 -4.24 19.98
N LYS A 266 -12.00 -5.53 19.94
CA LYS A 266 -11.90 -6.39 18.74
C LYS A 266 -13.23 -6.69 17.99
N SER A 267 -14.32 -5.98 18.28
CA SER A 267 -15.65 -6.25 17.74
C SER A 267 -16.37 -4.97 17.30
N GLU A 268 -15.64 -4.01 16.74
CA GLU A 268 -16.26 -2.77 16.27
C GLU A 268 -17.27 -3.03 15.15
N PRO A 269 -18.50 -2.49 15.23
CA PRO A 269 -19.42 -2.50 14.11
C PRO A 269 -18.93 -1.53 13.02
N GLY A 270 -18.99 -1.93 11.75
CA GLY A 270 -18.64 -1.07 10.61
C GLY A 270 -17.82 -1.77 9.54
N LYS A 271 -17.50 -1.06 8.45
CA LYS A 271 -16.56 -1.50 7.42
C LYS A 271 -15.20 -0.84 7.63
N SER A 272 -14.11 -1.55 7.37
CA SER A 272 -12.77 -0.93 7.38
C SER A 272 -12.70 0.17 6.30
N LYS A 273 -11.81 1.15 6.52
CA LYS A 273 -11.51 2.22 5.55
C LYS A 273 -11.20 1.67 4.15
N PHE A 274 -10.43 0.59 4.07
CA PHE A 274 -10.10 -0.02 2.79
C PHE A 274 -11.31 -0.67 2.13
N HIS A 275 -12.11 -1.45 2.86
CA HIS A 275 -13.34 -2.05 2.31
C HIS A 275 -14.26 -0.95 1.76
N ALA A 276 -14.50 0.11 2.54
CA ALA A 276 -15.33 1.23 2.09
C ALA A 276 -14.77 1.94 0.84
N ALA A 277 -13.45 2.17 0.79
CA ALA A 277 -12.80 2.76 -0.38
C ALA A 277 -12.86 1.86 -1.61
N PHE A 278 -12.61 0.56 -1.42
CA PHE A 278 -12.64 -0.45 -2.47
C PHE A 278 -14.05 -0.53 -3.07
N ASP A 279 -15.08 -0.73 -2.24
CA ASP A 279 -16.47 -0.77 -2.69
C ASP A 279 -16.86 0.49 -3.44
N TYR A 280 -16.48 1.67 -2.94
CA TYR A 280 -16.83 2.93 -3.58
C TYR A 280 -16.28 3.03 -5.01
N VAL A 281 -15.00 2.69 -5.20
CA VAL A 281 -14.37 2.76 -6.51
C VAL A 281 -14.86 1.63 -7.42
N MET A 282 -14.98 0.42 -6.88
CA MET A 282 -15.29 -0.79 -7.64
C MET A 282 -16.78 -0.97 -7.93
N ASN A 283 -17.66 -0.18 -7.30
CA ASN A 283 -19.10 -0.19 -7.56
C ASN A 283 -19.43 0.09 -9.04
N ALA A 284 -18.64 0.92 -9.74
CA ALA A 284 -18.82 1.16 -11.18
C ALA A 284 -18.66 -0.12 -12.03
N HIS A 285 -17.93 -1.10 -11.50
CA HIS A 285 -17.65 -2.39 -12.12
C HIS A 285 -18.55 -3.51 -11.57
N SER A 286 -19.55 -3.17 -10.74
CA SER A 286 -20.42 -4.14 -10.03
C SER A 286 -19.62 -5.12 -9.16
N VAL A 287 -18.49 -4.67 -8.63
CA VAL A 287 -17.60 -5.46 -7.77
C VAL A 287 -17.60 -4.87 -6.36
N THR A 288 -17.74 -5.74 -5.36
CA THR A 288 -17.61 -5.39 -3.94
C THR A 288 -16.47 -6.19 -3.32
N TYR A 289 -15.96 -5.74 -2.18
CA TYR A 289 -14.91 -6.42 -1.44
C TYR A 289 -15.32 -7.85 -1.04
N ASP A 290 -16.52 -8.03 -0.51
CA ASP A 290 -17.02 -9.38 -0.18
C ASP A 290 -17.33 -10.20 -1.45
N GLY A 291 -17.58 -9.53 -2.59
CA GLY A 291 -17.88 -10.17 -3.86
C GLY A 291 -16.65 -10.66 -4.62
N ILE A 292 -15.47 -10.07 -4.41
CA ILE A 292 -14.21 -10.58 -4.98
C ILE A 292 -13.72 -11.85 -4.29
N ASP A 293 -14.25 -12.12 -3.10
CA ASP A 293 -13.92 -13.28 -2.27
C ASP A 293 -14.63 -14.57 -2.69
N ASP A 294 -15.43 -14.54 -3.77
CA ASP A 294 -16.01 -15.74 -4.37
C ASP A 294 -14.94 -16.54 -5.12
N VAL A 295 -14.44 -17.60 -4.46
CA VAL A 295 -13.47 -18.56 -5.00
C VAL A 295 -13.90 -19.10 -6.37
N ALA A 296 -15.20 -19.41 -6.55
CA ALA A 296 -15.68 -20.04 -7.78
C ALA A 296 -15.70 -19.03 -8.93
N ALA A 297 -16.21 -17.81 -8.70
CA ALA A 297 -16.21 -16.74 -9.69
C ALA A 297 -14.79 -16.32 -10.07
N PHE A 298 -13.92 -16.16 -9.08
CA PHE A 298 -12.51 -15.85 -9.27
C PHE A 298 -11.80 -16.93 -10.10
N ARG A 299 -11.91 -18.21 -9.71
CA ARG A 299 -11.31 -19.32 -10.45
C ARG A 299 -11.88 -19.45 -11.87
N SER A 300 -13.18 -19.31 -12.03
CA SER A 300 -13.83 -19.41 -13.35
C SER A 300 -13.29 -18.38 -14.33
N THR A 301 -13.01 -17.17 -13.86
CA THR A 301 -12.59 -16.05 -14.72
C THR A 301 -11.07 -16.03 -14.92
N VAL A 302 -10.31 -16.28 -13.86
CA VAL A 302 -8.85 -16.19 -13.87
C VAL A 302 -8.20 -17.47 -14.39
N MET A 303 -8.70 -18.65 -14.02
CA MET A 303 -8.07 -19.92 -14.40
C MET A 303 -8.52 -20.43 -15.78
N ASN A 304 -9.75 -20.17 -16.19
CA ASN A 304 -10.23 -20.59 -17.53
C ASN A 304 -9.95 -19.56 -18.63
N GLY A 305 -9.50 -18.35 -18.26
CA GLY A 305 -9.05 -17.31 -19.19
C GLY A 305 -7.55 -17.34 -19.52
N MET A 306 -6.81 -18.31 -18.95
CA MET A 306 -5.39 -18.60 -19.19
C MET A 306 -5.22 -19.84 -20.06
#